data_AF-A0A534N7A5-F1
#
_entry.id   AF-A0A534N7A5-F1
#
_cell.length_a   1.000
_cell.length_b   1.000
_cell.length_c   1.000
_cell.angle_alpha   90.00
_cell.angle_beta   90.00
_cell.angle_gamma   90.00
#
_symmetry.space_group_name_H-M   'P 1'
#
loop_
_entity.id
_entity.type
_entity.pdbx_description
1 polymer ?
#
loop_
_entity_poly.entity_id
_entity_poly.type
_entity_poly.pdbx_seq_one_letter_code
_entity_poly.pdbx_strand_id
1 'polypeptide(L)'
;MRFASRGPMRGGRRVEEKSSHVWIPDLHSRSSVRYPTPSMWTKVSRIIRGAGAGSPPHIRSGEIGKRARKPKSERPHGPRVFEVRDRDGLARIGTIETRHGRVTTPALLPVVNPNRPIVSPADLAKRFHAEILITNAYILGRGPSRDRVLREGVHALLGFPGAVMTDSGAFQSHVYGDVDVTNAEVIEFQKSIGTDLGTMLDVFSEPSHDRDRAFADIDETIRRAKEADSLRGDMALVGAVQGGLHPDLRERCAREVSSLGVSICAI
;
A
#
# COMPACT_ATOMS: atom_id res chain seq x y z
N MET A 1 71.83 -9.28 26.53
CA MET A 1 70.73 -8.51 27.12
C MET A 1 69.53 -9.43 27.29
N ARG A 2 69.09 -9.61 28.55
CA ARG A 2 68.05 -10.53 29.01
C ARG A 2 66.72 -9.79 29.20
N PHE A 3 65.63 -10.56 29.14
CA PHE A 3 64.25 -10.26 29.54
C PHE A 3 64.09 -9.82 31.01
N ALA A 4 62.87 -9.30 31.31
CA ALA A 4 62.21 -8.99 32.60
C ALA A 4 62.21 -7.48 33.00
N SER A 5 61.16 -6.84 33.52
CA SER A 5 59.83 -7.29 33.99
C SER A 5 58.93 -6.11 34.45
N ARG A 6 57.60 -6.30 34.30
CA ARG A 6 56.44 -5.93 35.18
C ARG A 6 55.93 -4.46 35.33
N GLY A 7 54.59 -4.34 35.19
CA GLY A 7 53.72 -3.12 35.18
C GLY A 7 53.29 -2.58 36.57
N PRO A 8 52.07 -2.02 36.81
CA PRO A 8 50.82 -2.08 36.02
C PRO A 8 50.17 -0.73 35.67
N MET A 9 49.34 -0.70 34.61
CA MET A 9 48.34 0.37 34.36
C MET A 9 46.98 -0.10 34.91
N ARG A 10 46.50 0.58 35.96
CA ARG A 10 45.13 0.49 36.48
C ARG A 10 44.24 1.48 35.75
N GLY A 11 43.05 1.07 35.33
CA GLY A 11 42.02 2.01 34.85
C GLY A 11 40.99 1.47 33.88
N GLY A 12 40.68 0.17 33.89
CA GLY A 12 39.53 -0.35 33.15
C GLY A 12 38.22 0.03 33.86
N ARG A 13 37.37 0.82 33.20
CA ARG A 13 35.92 0.77 33.42
C ARG A 13 35.24 0.49 32.08
N ARG A 14 34.69 -0.72 32.03
CA ARG A 14 33.70 -1.29 31.11
C ARG A 14 32.85 -0.21 30.43
N VAL A 15 32.88 -0.20 29.10
CA VAL A 15 31.74 0.28 28.31
C VAL A 15 30.66 -0.80 28.47
N GLU A 16 29.54 -0.43 29.09
CA GLU A 16 28.37 -1.28 29.20
C GLU A 16 27.86 -1.62 27.79
N GLU A 17 27.90 -2.90 27.47
CA GLU A 17 27.18 -3.52 26.37
C GLU A 17 25.68 -3.38 26.69
N LYS A 18 25.04 -2.32 26.20
CA LYS A 18 23.57 -2.22 26.20
C LYS A 18 23.04 -3.22 25.18
N SER A 19 22.86 -4.45 25.66
CA SER A 19 22.00 -5.45 25.04
C SER A 19 20.62 -4.83 24.85
N SER A 20 20.28 -4.52 23.61
CA SER A 20 18.90 -4.27 23.19
C SER A 20 18.11 -5.56 23.37
N HIS A 21 17.61 -5.75 24.58
CA HIS A 21 16.57 -6.72 24.90
C HIS A 21 15.34 -6.35 24.07
N VAL A 22 15.11 -7.11 23.01
CA VAL A 22 13.81 -7.17 22.34
C VAL A 22 12.84 -7.77 23.36
N TRP A 23 11.87 -6.97 23.76
CA TRP A 23 10.77 -7.43 24.61
C TRP A 23 9.85 -8.28 23.73
N ILE A 24 9.94 -9.61 23.88
CA ILE A 24 8.97 -10.56 23.33
C ILE A 24 7.91 -10.76 24.42
N PRO A 25 6.65 -10.33 24.23
CA PRO A 25 5.61 -10.66 25.19
C PRO A 25 5.34 -12.16 25.13
N ASP A 26 5.42 -12.82 26.29
CA ASP A 26 4.98 -14.21 26.49
C ASP A 26 3.52 -14.36 26.05
N LEU A 27 3.31 -15.10 24.96
CA LEU A 27 1.98 -15.41 24.42
C LEU A 27 1.36 -16.56 25.21
N HIS A 28 1.16 -16.39 26.52
CA HIS A 28 0.39 -17.31 27.35
C HIS A 28 -0.57 -16.51 28.24
N SER A 29 -1.61 -15.93 27.63
CA SER A 29 -2.87 -15.71 28.35
C SER A 29 -4.04 -16.01 27.42
N ARG A 30 -4.82 -17.02 27.81
CA ARG A 30 -6.04 -17.45 27.13
C ARG A 30 -7.14 -16.44 27.45
N SER A 31 -7.58 -15.68 26.45
CA SER A 31 -8.89 -15.02 26.48
C SER A 31 -9.75 -15.55 25.33
N SER A 32 -10.83 -16.22 25.72
CA SER A 32 -11.76 -16.90 24.81
C SER A 32 -12.59 -15.90 24.03
N VAL A 33 -12.26 -15.67 22.76
CA VAL A 33 -13.17 -15.04 21.81
C VAL A 33 -14.23 -16.08 21.41
N ARG A 34 -15.49 -15.86 21.79
CA ARG A 34 -16.62 -16.70 21.37
C ARG A 34 -17.20 -16.16 20.07
N TYR A 35 -17.25 -17.00 19.04
CA TYR A 35 -17.98 -16.71 17.81
C TYR A 35 -19.50 -16.91 18.01
N PRO A 36 -20.36 -16.11 17.36
CA PRO A 36 -21.81 -16.24 17.48
C PRO A 36 -22.30 -17.56 16.87
N THR A 37 -23.23 -18.23 17.56
CA THR A 37 -23.78 -19.52 17.13
C THR A 37 -24.84 -19.36 16.01
N PRO A 38 -25.11 -20.42 15.23
CA PRO A 38 -26.06 -20.39 14.10
C PRO A 38 -27.48 -19.90 14.43
N SER A 39 -27.91 -19.96 15.70
CA SER A 39 -29.22 -19.47 16.16
C SER A 39 -29.38 -17.95 16.15
N MET A 40 -28.27 -17.21 16.10
CA MET A 40 -28.26 -15.74 16.11
C MET A 40 -28.56 -15.15 14.72
N TRP A 41 -28.25 -15.90 13.65
CA TRP A 41 -28.52 -15.52 12.25
C TRP A 41 -30.01 -15.63 11.87
N THR A 42 -30.78 -16.47 12.55
CA THR A 42 -32.22 -16.63 12.33
C THR A 42 -33.04 -15.43 12.85
N LYS A 43 -32.49 -14.64 13.79
CA LYS A 43 -33.16 -13.46 14.36
C LYS A 43 -33.02 -12.22 13.47
N VAL A 44 -31.87 -12.03 12.82
CA VAL A 44 -31.63 -10.90 11.88
C VAL A 44 -32.46 -11.04 10.60
N SER A 45 -32.61 -12.27 10.09
CA SER A 45 -33.38 -12.56 8.88
C SER A 45 -34.91 -12.44 9.03
N ARG A 46 -35.40 -12.25 10.27
CA ARG A 46 -36.82 -11.98 10.59
C ARG A 46 -37.15 -10.49 10.67
N ILE A 47 -36.17 -9.66 11.02
CA ILE A 47 -36.29 -8.19 11.07
C ILE A 47 -36.38 -7.60 9.65
N ILE A 48 -35.68 -8.20 8.68
CA ILE A 48 -35.68 -7.74 7.28
C ILE A 48 -36.97 -8.12 6.53
N ARG A 49 -37.76 -9.08 7.04
CA ARG A 49 -39.00 -9.55 6.39
C ARG A 49 -40.30 -8.94 6.96
N GLY A 50 -40.20 -8.00 7.89
CA GLY A 50 -41.35 -7.42 8.61
C GLY A 50 -41.82 -6.03 8.15
N ALA A 51 -41.21 -5.42 7.14
CA ALA A 51 -41.54 -4.06 6.71
C ALA A 51 -42.15 -4.04 5.30
N GLY A 52 -43.48 -3.84 5.23
CA GLY A 52 -44.15 -3.20 4.10
C GLY A 52 -44.82 -4.11 3.06
N ALA A 53 -46.04 -4.58 3.38
CA ALA A 53 -47.00 -5.04 2.38
C ALA A 53 -47.86 -3.84 1.91
N GLY A 54 -47.89 -3.60 0.59
CA GLY A 54 -48.79 -2.65 -0.06
C GLY A 54 -48.87 -2.96 -1.55
N SER A 55 -50.02 -3.43 -2.01
CA SER A 55 -50.27 -3.79 -3.41
C SER A 55 -50.25 -2.54 -4.32
N PRO A 56 -49.60 -2.56 -5.50
CA PRO A 56 -49.62 -1.43 -6.41
C PRO A 56 -50.91 -1.41 -7.26
N PRO A 57 -51.42 -0.22 -7.64
CA PRO A 57 -52.60 -0.12 -8.50
C PRO A 57 -52.28 -0.48 -9.96
N HIS A 58 -53.26 -1.09 -10.63
CA HIS A 58 -53.23 -1.41 -12.06
C HIS A 58 -53.17 -0.14 -12.91
N ILE A 59 -52.07 0.05 -13.65
CA ILE A 59 -51.92 1.09 -14.67
C ILE A 59 -52.13 0.47 -16.05
N ARG A 60 -53.06 1.04 -16.82
CA ARG A 60 -53.41 0.64 -18.19
C ARG A 60 -52.21 0.76 -19.13
N SER A 61 -52.11 -0.20 -20.05
CA SER A 61 -51.14 -0.27 -21.14
C SER A 61 -51.26 0.94 -22.08
N GLY A 62 -50.27 1.83 -22.03
CA GLY A 62 -50.06 2.92 -22.99
C GLY A 62 -48.59 2.97 -23.40
N GLU A 63 -48.36 2.77 -24.70
CA GLU A 63 -47.17 3.10 -25.50
C GLU A 63 -45.77 2.93 -24.89
N ILE A 64 -45.08 1.86 -25.33
CA ILE A 64 -43.65 1.64 -25.10
C ILE A 64 -42.85 2.64 -25.96
N GLY A 65 -42.63 3.82 -25.42
CA GLY A 65 -41.61 4.75 -25.92
C GLY A 65 -40.23 4.15 -25.73
N LYS A 66 -39.45 4.03 -26.82
CA LYS A 66 -38.06 3.56 -26.83
C LYS A 66 -37.25 4.40 -25.84
N ARG A 67 -36.90 3.83 -24.67
CA ARG A 67 -35.95 4.45 -23.74
C ARG A 67 -34.63 4.66 -24.47
N ALA A 68 -34.29 5.91 -24.72
CA ALA A 68 -32.98 6.31 -25.20
C ALA A 68 -31.91 5.73 -24.26
N ARG A 69 -30.98 4.95 -24.83
CA ARG A 69 -29.77 4.51 -24.11
C ARG A 69 -29.08 5.77 -23.59
N LYS A 70 -28.94 5.90 -22.27
CA LYS A 70 -28.03 6.88 -21.68
C LYS A 70 -26.65 6.68 -22.33
N PRO A 71 -25.98 7.75 -22.80
CA PRO A 71 -24.64 7.63 -23.33
C PRO A 71 -23.77 6.97 -22.25
N LYS A 72 -22.95 5.99 -22.65
CA LYS A 72 -21.93 5.42 -21.78
C LYS A 72 -21.07 6.60 -21.35
N SER A 73 -21.10 6.95 -20.06
CA SER A 73 -20.15 7.93 -19.51
C SER A 73 -18.75 7.44 -19.86
N GLU A 74 -18.01 8.23 -20.64
CA GLU A 74 -16.59 8.00 -20.87
C GLU A 74 -15.93 7.95 -19.49
N ARG A 75 -15.36 6.78 -19.18
CA ARG A 75 -14.73 6.55 -17.87
C ARG A 75 -13.39 7.29 -17.85
N PRO A 76 -12.95 7.82 -16.71
CA PRO A 76 -11.66 8.51 -16.62
C PRO A 76 -10.54 7.57 -17.09
N HIS A 77 -9.63 8.12 -17.88
CA HIS A 77 -8.61 7.39 -18.61
C HIS A 77 -7.47 6.96 -17.68
N GLY A 78 -7.45 5.68 -17.35
CA GLY A 78 -6.29 4.96 -16.83
C GLY A 78 -6.23 3.57 -17.46
N PRO A 79 -5.05 2.95 -17.58
CA PRO A 79 -4.97 1.55 -18.02
C PRO A 79 -5.88 0.71 -17.13
N ARG A 80 -6.65 -0.21 -17.73
CA ARG A 80 -7.48 -1.15 -16.95
C ARG A 80 -6.54 -2.10 -16.21
N VAL A 81 -6.18 -1.70 -15.00
CA VAL A 81 -5.19 -2.41 -14.20
C VAL A 81 -5.80 -3.60 -13.47
N PHE A 82 -7.11 -3.64 -13.18
CA PHE A 82 -7.71 -4.68 -12.32
C PHE A 82 -9.01 -5.29 -12.85
N GLU A 83 -9.12 -6.62 -12.76
CA GLU A 83 -10.32 -7.41 -13.06
C GLU A 83 -10.69 -8.32 -11.87
N VAL A 84 -11.97 -8.33 -11.47
CA VAL A 84 -12.48 -9.27 -10.45
C VAL A 84 -12.84 -10.60 -11.13
N ARG A 85 -12.36 -11.71 -10.57
CA ARG A 85 -12.60 -13.08 -11.04
C ARG A 85 -13.67 -13.80 -10.24
N ASP A 86 -13.61 -13.70 -8.92
CA ASP A 86 -14.53 -14.37 -8.00
C ASP A 86 -14.70 -13.57 -6.70
N ARG A 87 -15.78 -13.83 -5.95
CA ARG A 87 -16.10 -13.11 -4.72
C ARG A 87 -16.82 -13.98 -3.70
N ASP A 88 -16.47 -13.75 -2.44
CA ASP A 88 -17.26 -14.18 -1.27
C ASP A 88 -17.43 -12.99 -0.32
N GLY A 89 -18.67 -12.52 -0.15
CA GLY A 89 -18.97 -11.28 0.56
C GLY A 89 -18.21 -10.06 -0.01
N LEU A 90 -17.40 -9.41 0.85
CA LEU A 90 -16.53 -8.29 0.47
C LEU A 90 -15.15 -8.73 -0.04
N ALA A 91 -14.79 -10.00 0.14
CA ALA A 91 -13.56 -10.55 -0.41
C ALA A 91 -13.68 -10.75 -1.92
N ARG A 92 -12.53 -10.69 -2.61
CA ARG A 92 -12.45 -10.86 -4.05
C ARG A 92 -11.14 -11.52 -4.44
N ILE A 93 -11.23 -12.45 -5.38
CA ILE A 93 -10.12 -12.88 -6.20
C ILE A 93 -10.14 -12.00 -7.44
N GLY A 94 -8.98 -11.50 -7.85
CA GLY A 94 -8.87 -10.66 -9.03
C GLY A 94 -7.48 -10.70 -9.64
N THR A 95 -7.34 -10.12 -10.81
CA THR A 95 -6.08 -10.06 -11.56
C THR A 95 -5.70 -8.60 -11.76
N ILE A 96 -4.48 -8.25 -11.37
CA ILE A 96 -3.82 -7.00 -11.74
C ILE A 96 -2.96 -7.26 -12.98
N GLU A 97 -3.12 -6.47 -14.03
CA GLU A 97 -2.25 -6.50 -15.21
C GLU A 97 -1.16 -5.43 -15.08
N THR A 98 0.11 -5.82 -15.23
CA THR A 98 1.27 -4.91 -15.25
C THR A 98 2.10 -5.12 -16.51
N ARG A 99 3.14 -4.29 -16.72
CA ARG A 99 4.03 -4.46 -17.87
C ARG A 99 4.88 -5.74 -17.76
N HIS A 100 5.12 -6.22 -16.54
CA HIS A 100 5.97 -7.35 -16.23
C HIS A 100 5.19 -8.57 -15.72
N GLY A 101 3.90 -8.65 -16.04
CA GLY A 101 3.09 -9.83 -15.82
C GLY A 101 1.79 -9.57 -15.09
N ARG A 102 1.11 -10.66 -14.74
CA ARG A 102 -0.14 -10.63 -13.98
C ARG A 102 0.14 -10.89 -12.53
N VAL A 103 -0.66 -10.27 -11.67
CA VAL A 103 -0.68 -10.51 -10.23
C VAL A 103 -2.07 -10.95 -9.81
N THR A 104 -2.17 -12.15 -9.25
CA THR A 104 -3.39 -12.72 -8.69
C THR A 104 -3.57 -12.20 -7.27
N THR A 105 -4.71 -11.55 -7.02
CA THR A 105 -5.11 -11.03 -5.71
C THR A 105 -6.08 -11.99 -5.01
N PRO A 106 -6.06 -12.11 -3.68
CA PRO A 106 -5.20 -11.38 -2.72
C PRO A 106 -3.71 -11.77 -2.85
N ALA A 107 -2.83 -10.76 -2.88
CA ALA A 107 -1.39 -10.95 -3.06
C ALA A 107 -0.62 -10.44 -1.83
N LEU A 108 0.41 -11.18 -1.42
CA LEU A 108 1.40 -10.71 -0.45
C LEU A 108 2.64 -10.24 -1.20
N LEU A 109 3.09 -9.02 -0.92
CA LEU A 109 4.27 -8.42 -1.55
C LEU A 109 5.47 -8.53 -0.60
N PRO A 110 6.48 -9.38 -0.89
CA PRO A 110 7.70 -9.39 -0.10
C PRO A 110 8.42 -8.04 -0.20
N VAL A 111 8.84 -7.50 0.95
CA VAL A 111 9.64 -6.27 0.99
C VAL A 111 11.10 -6.62 0.74
N VAL A 112 11.70 -6.02 -0.28
CA VAL A 112 13.10 -6.22 -0.65
C VAL A 112 13.90 -4.96 -0.41
N ASN A 113 14.84 -5.01 0.55
CA ASN A 113 15.89 -4.03 0.66
C ASN A 113 16.99 -4.34 -0.37
N PRO A 114 17.19 -3.48 -1.39
CA PRO A 114 18.11 -3.75 -2.49
C PRO A 114 19.58 -3.84 -2.02
N ASN A 115 19.92 -3.21 -0.90
CA ASN A 115 21.27 -3.24 -0.35
C ASN A 115 21.57 -4.51 0.46
N ARG A 116 20.53 -5.19 0.96
CA ARG A 116 20.66 -6.37 1.85
C ARG A 116 19.49 -7.35 1.65
N PRO A 117 19.40 -8.01 0.49
CA PRO A 117 18.36 -9.01 0.26
C PRO A 117 18.63 -10.26 1.11
N ILE A 118 17.75 -10.57 2.07
CA ILE A 118 17.81 -11.80 2.87
C ILE A 118 17.52 -13.02 1.98
N VAL A 119 16.52 -12.89 1.11
CA VAL A 119 16.18 -13.84 0.05
C VAL A 119 16.30 -13.10 -1.28
N SER A 120 16.93 -13.73 -2.27
CA SER A 120 17.08 -13.10 -3.58
C SER A 120 15.71 -12.92 -4.26
N PRO A 121 15.46 -11.82 -5.00
CA PRO A 121 14.22 -11.67 -5.74
C PRO A 121 13.97 -12.80 -6.74
N ALA A 122 15.03 -13.32 -7.37
CA ALA A 122 14.93 -14.49 -8.24
C ALA A 122 14.39 -15.74 -7.51
N ASP A 123 14.80 -15.97 -6.25
CA ASP A 123 14.26 -17.06 -5.44
C ASP A 123 12.83 -16.78 -4.97
N LEU A 124 12.48 -15.52 -4.67
CA LEU A 124 11.09 -15.12 -4.39
C LEU A 124 10.16 -15.51 -5.54
N ALA A 125 10.56 -15.27 -6.79
CA ALA A 125 9.80 -15.71 -7.96
C ALA A 125 9.81 -17.24 -8.13
N LYS A 126 10.98 -17.87 -8.09
CA LYS A 126 11.12 -19.29 -8.48
C LYS A 126 10.63 -20.27 -7.42
N ARG A 127 10.94 -20.02 -6.15
CA ARG A 127 10.66 -20.96 -5.05
C ARG A 127 9.36 -20.64 -4.32
N PHE A 128 9.01 -19.35 -4.25
CA PHE A 128 7.85 -18.89 -3.50
C PHE A 128 6.72 -18.39 -4.40
N HIS A 129 6.91 -18.41 -5.73
CA HIS A 129 5.92 -18.02 -6.73
C HIS A 129 5.40 -16.59 -6.52
N ALA A 130 6.25 -15.70 -5.99
CA ALA A 130 5.91 -14.29 -5.87
C ALA A 130 5.75 -13.69 -7.27
N GLU A 131 4.55 -13.21 -7.58
CA GLU A 131 4.22 -12.52 -8.83
C GLU A 131 4.55 -11.01 -8.76
N ILE A 132 4.66 -10.49 -7.54
CA ILE A 132 4.94 -9.09 -7.24
C ILE A 132 5.81 -8.97 -5.99
N LEU A 133 6.65 -7.95 -5.93
CA LEU A 133 7.36 -7.53 -4.73
C LEU A 133 7.27 -6.01 -4.53
N ILE A 134 7.69 -5.54 -3.36
CA ILE A 134 7.84 -4.11 -3.09
C ILE A 134 9.29 -3.80 -2.68
N THR A 135 9.84 -2.71 -3.22
CA THR A 135 11.12 -2.14 -2.80
C THR A 135 10.94 -0.64 -2.53
N ASN A 136 12.00 0.06 -2.14
CA ASN A 136 11.89 1.46 -1.73
C ASN A 136 12.68 2.37 -2.70
N ALA A 137 11.94 3.26 -3.38
CA ALA A 137 12.51 4.16 -4.38
C ALA A 137 13.51 5.14 -3.77
N TYR A 138 13.29 5.58 -2.53
CA TYR A 138 14.22 6.47 -1.84
C TYR A 138 15.59 5.79 -1.58
N ILE A 139 15.59 4.54 -1.11
CA ILE A 139 16.83 3.77 -0.93
C ILE A 139 17.55 3.57 -2.27
N LEU A 140 16.82 3.28 -3.35
CA LEU A 140 17.39 3.14 -4.69
C LEU A 140 17.95 4.46 -5.22
N GLY A 141 17.26 5.58 -4.97
CA GLY A 141 17.62 6.91 -5.44
C GLY A 141 18.79 7.57 -4.72
N ARG A 142 19.08 7.15 -3.48
CA ARG A 142 20.19 7.67 -2.66
C ARG A 142 21.29 6.63 -2.40
N GLY A 143 21.06 5.37 -2.77
CA GLY A 143 21.98 4.26 -2.52
C GLY A 143 23.06 4.08 -3.59
N PRO A 144 24.01 3.16 -3.36
CA PRO A 144 25.10 2.86 -4.30
C PRO A 144 24.62 2.31 -5.65
N SER A 145 23.37 1.81 -5.70
CA SER A 145 22.78 1.26 -6.91
C SER A 145 22.09 2.29 -7.81
N ARG A 146 22.06 3.58 -7.43
CA ARG A 146 21.34 4.64 -8.16
C ARG A 146 21.67 4.67 -9.65
N ASP A 147 22.96 4.79 -9.98
CA ASP A 147 23.36 4.94 -11.39
C ASP A 147 23.11 3.66 -12.18
N ARG A 148 23.19 2.50 -11.52
CA ARG A 148 22.89 1.22 -12.14
C ARG A 148 21.40 1.07 -12.42
N VAL A 149 20.54 1.42 -11.46
CA VAL A 149 19.08 1.30 -11.62
C VAL A 149 18.53 2.28 -12.66
N LEU A 150 19.14 3.47 -12.79
CA LEU A 150 18.77 4.42 -13.85
C LEU A 150 19.16 3.94 -15.25
N ARG A 151 20.21 3.14 -15.38
CA ARG A 151 20.64 2.58 -16.69
C ARG A 151 19.93 1.29 -17.05
N GLU A 152 19.75 0.40 -16.08
CA GLU A 152 19.27 -0.98 -16.31
C GLU A 152 17.77 -1.14 -16.01
N GLY A 153 17.19 -0.26 -15.21
CA GLY A 153 15.84 -0.41 -14.66
C GLY A 153 15.78 -1.29 -13.41
N VAL A 154 14.68 -1.19 -12.68
CA VAL A 154 14.50 -1.86 -11.38
C VAL A 154 14.41 -3.38 -11.51
N HIS A 155 13.79 -3.89 -12.58
CA HIS A 155 13.65 -5.33 -12.80
C HIS A 155 14.99 -6.02 -13.04
N ALA A 156 15.84 -5.43 -13.89
CA ALA A 156 17.17 -5.95 -14.19
C ALA A 156 18.10 -5.84 -12.97
N LEU A 157 18.02 -4.74 -12.22
CA LEU A 157 18.78 -4.60 -10.97
C LEU A 157 18.44 -5.71 -9.97
N LEU A 158 17.14 -5.99 -9.77
CA LEU A 158 16.67 -6.97 -8.80
C LEU A 158 16.75 -8.42 -9.32
N GLY A 159 16.83 -8.61 -10.64
CA GLY A 159 16.71 -9.93 -11.25
C GLY A 159 15.33 -10.56 -11.03
N PHE A 160 14.28 -9.74 -10.93
CA PHE A 160 12.91 -10.17 -10.66
C PHE A 160 12.06 -10.14 -11.95
N PRO A 161 11.48 -11.27 -12.39
CA PRO A 161 10.73 -11.32 -13.64
C PRO A 161 9.28 -10.83 -13.53
N GLY A 162 8.75 -10.68 -12.31
CA GLY A 162 7.37 -10.25 -12.06
C GLY A 162 7.23 -8.74 -11.85
N ALA A 163 6.07 -8.33 -11.34
CA ALA A 163 5.76 -6.92 -11.11
C ALA A 163 6.58 -6.31 -9.96
N VAL A 164 7.00 -5.06 -10.11
CA VAL A 164 7.70 -4.32 -9.05
C VAL A 164 6.90 -3.10 -8.63
N MET A 165 6.46 -3.10 -7.38
CA MET A 165 5.96 -1.92 -6.70
C MET A 165 7.12 -1.19 -6.03
N THR A 166 7.12 0.14 -6.07
CA THR A 166 8.08 0.93 -5.31
C THR A 166 7.37 1.86 -4.33
N ASP A 167 7.81 1.80 -3.08
CA ASP A 167 7.44 2.74 -2.04
C ASP A 167 8.19 4.08 -2.24
N SER A 168 7.61 5.17 -1.77
CA SER A 168 8.05 6.55 -1.99
C SER A 168 9.18 6.96 -1.05
N GLY A 169 9.40 6.20 0.03
CA GLY A 169 10.32 6.58 1.09
C GLY A 169 9.68 7.41 2.20
N ALA A 170 8.36 7.57 2.17
CA ALA A 170 7.64 8.36 3.16
C ALA A 170 7.88 7.83 4.59
N PHE A 171 7.98 6.51 4.78
CA PHE A 171 8.26 5.94 6.09
C PHE A 171 9.62 6.39 6.65
N GLN A 172 10.64 6.50 5.79
CA GLN A 172 11.94 7.04 6.16
C GLN A 172 11.86 8.53 6.48
N SER A 173 11.01 9.29 5.78
CA SER A 173 10.74 10.70 6.13
C SER A 173 10.14 10.84 7.52
N HIS A 174 9.17 9.97 7.86
CA HIS A 174 8.55 9.97 9.18
C HIS A 174 9.51 9.54 10.30
N VAL A 175 10.32 8.49 10.09
CA VAL A 175 11.24 7.97 11.12
C VAL A 175 12.49 8.83 11.30
N TYR A 176 13.03 9.39 10.23
CA TYR A 176 14.31 10.12 10.24
C TYR A 176 14.15 11.65 10.18
N GLY A 177 12.92 12.16 10.12
CA GLY A 177 12.56 13.57 10.34
C GLY A 177 12.69 14.47 9.12
N ASP A 178 13.73 14.31 8.30
CA ASP A 178 13.92 15.14 7.11
C ASP A 178 14.36 14.28 5.93
N VAL A 179 13.49 14.17 4.93
CA VAL A 179 13.86 13.61 3.63
C VAL A 179 13.78 14.75 2.63
N ASP A 180 14.93 15.14 2.12
CA ASP A 180 15.09 16.13 1.06
C ASP A 180 14.67 15.53 -0.29
N VAL A 181 13.37 15.22 -0.43
CA VAL A 181 12.78 14.79 -1.70
C VAL A 181 11.35 15.32 -1.80
N THR A 182 11.04 15.89 -2.95
CA THR A 182 9.69 16.32 -3.28
C THR A 182 8.87 15.15 -3.82
N ASN A 183 7.54 15.25 -3.72
CA ASN A 183 6.64 14.26 -4.31
C ASN A 183 6.87 14.11 -5.83
N ALA A 184 7.12 15.20 -6.54
CA ALA A 184 7.44 15.17 -7.97
C ALA A 184 8.74 14.39 -8.28
N GLU A 185 9.81 14.61 -7.52
CA GLU A 185 11.07 13.89 -7.70
C GLU A 185 10.92 12.38 -7.47
N VAL A 186 10.10 11.98 -6.49
CA VAL A 186 9.80 10.56 -6.26
C VAL A 186 9.11 9.95 -7.48
N ILE A 187 8.03 10.56 -7.97
CA ILE A 187 7.26 10.03 -9.11
C ILE A 187 8.13 9.98 -10.38
N GLU A 188 8.91 11.02 -10.66
CA GLU A 188 9.82 11.02 -11.80
C GLU A 188 10.92 9.97 -11.68
N PHE A 189 11.48 9.78 -10.48
CA PHE A 189 12.47 8.73 -10.26
C PHE A 189 11.87 7.33 -10.46
N GLN A 190 10.69 7.05 -9.89
CA GLN A 190 10.00 5.77 -10.05
C GLN A 190 9.72 5.45 -11.53
N LYS A 191 9.30 6.45 -12.32
CA LYS A 191 9.14 6.33 -13.77
C LYS A 191 10.47 6.02 -14.46
N SER A 192 11.53 6.75 -14.13
CA SER A 192 12.83 6.62 -14.77
C SER A 192 13.47 5.24 -14.59
N ILE A 193 13.16 4.55 -13.48
CA ILE A 193 13.64 3.20 -13.21
C ILE A 193 12.71 2.09 -13.72
N GLY A 194 11.62 2.43 -14.40
CA GLY A 194 10.68 1.46 -14.97
C GLY A 194 9.82 0.72 -13.94
N THR A 195 9.44 1.39 -12.85
CA THR A 195 8.48 0.85 -11.86
C THR A 195 7.15 0.49 -12.52
N ASP A 196 6.53 -0.63 -12.12
CA ASP A 196 5.17 -0.97 -12.54
C ASP A 196 4.12 -0.18 -11.76
N LEU A 197 4.21 -0.22 -10.42
CA LEU A 197 3.32 0.47 -9.49
C LEU A 197 4.09 1.42 -8.58
N GLY A 198 3.97 2.73 -8.80
CA GLY A 198 4.63 3.75 -7.98
C GLY A 198 3.70 4.30 -6.91
N THR A 199 4.23 4.55 -5.72
CA THR A 199 3.49 5.27 -4.67
C THR A 199 3.87 6.75 -4.64
N MET A 200 2.88 7.59 -4.36
CA MET A 200 3.08 9.00 -4.01
C MET A 200 3.78 9.15 -2.66
N LEU A 201 4.37 10.33 -2.40
CA LEU A 201 5.00 10.62 -1.12
C LEU A 201 3.93 10.82 -0.04
N ASP A 202 3.74 9.82 0.81
CA ASP A 202 2.64 9.81 1.78
C ASP A 202 2.81 10.85 2.88
N VAL A 203 1.67 11.28 3.43
CA VAL A 203 1.59 12.00 4.70
C VAL A 203 1.09 11.01 5.74
N PHE A 204 1.85 10.80 6.82
CA PHE A 204 1.44 9.88 7.88
C PHE A 204 0.46 10.56 8.84
N SER A 205 -0.79 10.10 8.85
CA SER A 205 -1.70 10.39 9.95
C SER A 205 -1.49 9.36 11.06
N GLU A 206 -0.87 9.78 12.16
CA GLU A 206 -0.76 8.91 13.34
C GLU A 206 -2.12 8.66 13.98
N PRO A 207 -2.34 7.51 14.65
CA PRO A 207 -3.56 7.28 15.42
C PRO A 207 -3.80 8.31 16.53
N SER A 208 -2.74 8.98 16.97
CA SER A 208 -2.73 10.04 17.98
C SER A 208 -3.17 11.42 17.45
N HIS A 209 -3.16 11.63 16.12
CA HIS A 209 -3.52 12.91 15.52
C HIS A 209 -4.97 13.27 15.82
N ASP A 210 -5.16 14.47 16.36
CA ASP A 210 -6.49 15.04 16.51
C ASP A 210 -7.14 15.30 15.15
N ARG A 211 -8.40 15.71 15.18
CA ARG A 211 -9.19 15.86 13.97
C ARG A 211 -8.61 16.94 13.04
N ASP A 212 -8.10 18.04 13.58
CA ASP A 212 -7.59 19.16 12.78
C ASP A 212 -6.25 18.80 12.13
N ARG A 213 -5.37 18.09 12.84
CA ARG A 213 -4.14 17.55 12.28
C ARG A 213 -4.42 16.51 11.21
N ALA A 214 -5.32 15.57 11.45
CA ALA A 214 -5.72 14.57 10.47
C ALA A 214 -6.38 15.22 9.24
N PHE A 215 -7.12 16.31 9.42
CA PHE A 215 -7.68 17.11 8.33
C PHE A 215 -6.58 17.74 7.46
N ALA A 216 -5.55 18.33 8.08
CA ALA A 216 -4.40 18.88 7.34
C ALA A 216 -3.63 17.79 6.59
N ASP A 217 -3.45 16.61 7.21
CA ASP A 217 -2.76 15.48 6.57
C ASP A 217 -3.50 14.99 5.31
N ILE A 218 -4.84 14.91 5.35
CA ILE A 218 -5.62 14.50 4.18
C ILE A 218 -5.60 15.56 3.09
N ASP A 219 -5.59 16.85 3.42
CA ASP A 219 -5.50 17.93 2.43
C ASP A 219 -4.17 17.87 1.66
N GLU A 220 -3.06 17.66 2.38
CA GLU A 220 -1.74 17.49 1.76
C GLU A 220 -1.65 16.16 0.97
N THR A 221 -2.24 15.07 1.48
CA THR A 221 -2.34 13.79 0.77
C THR A 221 -3.07 13.98 -0.57
N ILE A 222 -4.23 14.64 -0.56
CA ILE A 222 -5.01 14.90 -1.78
C ILE A 222 -4.22 15.79 -2.75
N ARG A 223 -3.51 16.81 -2.25
CA ARG A 223 -2.65 17.67 -3.08
C ARG A 223 -1.56 16.86 -3.78
N ARG A 224 -0.84 16.00 -3.04
CA ARG A 224 0.21 15.13 -3.58
C ARG A 224 -0.34 14.06 -4.53
N ALA A 225 -1.54 13.54 -4.27
CA ALA A 225 -2.21 12.60 -5.17
C ALA A 225 -2.52 13.24 -6.52
N LYS A 226 -3.04 14.48 -6.52
CA LYS A 226 -3.31 15.24 -7.76
C LYS A 226 -2.03 15.52 -8.55
N GLU A 227 -0.97 15.92 -7.86
CA GLU A 227 0.35 16.13 -8.48
C GLU A 227 0.89 14.81 -9.07
N ALA A 228 0.85 13.71 -8.32
CA ALA A 228 1.32 12.41 -8.80
C ALA A 228 0.50 11.90 -9.99
N ASP A 229 -0.82 12.06 -9.99
CA ASP A 229 -1.68 11.69 -11.12
C ASP A 229 -1.35 12.48 -12.39
N SER A 230 -0.95 13.75 -12.25
CA SER A 230 -0.50 14.56 -13.39
C SER A 230 0.87 14.17 -13.94
N LEU A 231 1.72 13.53 -13.12
CA LEU A 231 3.11 13.20 -13.45
C LEU A 231 3.34 11.74 -13.85
N ARG A 232 2.49 10.80 -13.38
CA ARG A 232 2.72 9.34 -13.49
C ARG A 232 2.88 8.81 -14.92
N GLY A 233 2.33 9.50 -15.92
CA GLY A 233 2.21 8.99 -17.28
C GLY A 233 1.48 7.64 -17.30
N ASP A 234 2.10 6.61 -17.87
CA ASP A 234 1.52 5.27 -17.96
C ASP A 234 1.82 4.37 -16.75
N MET A 235 2.63 4.83 -15.78
CA MET A 235 2.88 4.08 -14.55
C MET A 235 1.58 3.95 -13.74
N ALA A 236 1.32 2.76 -13.19
CA ALA A 236 0.18 2.58 -12.30
C ALA A 236 0.47 3.32 -10.98
N LEU A 237 -0.45 4.18 -10.56
CA LEU A 237 -0.30 4.96 -9.34
C LEU A 237 -1.01 4.28 -8.18
N VAL A 238 -0.32 4.18 -7.05
CA VAL A 238 -0.87 3.77 -5.77
C VAL A 238 -1.08 5.03 -4.93
N GLY A 239 -2.32 5.30 -4.56
CA GLY A 239 -2.71 6.44 -3.74
C GLY A 239 -3.07 6.02 -2.32
N ALA A 240 -2.56 6.72 -1.32
CA ALA A 240 -2.88 6.43 0.08
C ALA A 240 -4.19 7.10 0.54
N VAL A 241 -4.97 6.38 1.32
CA VAL A 241 -6.17 6.86 2.00
C VAL A 241 -5.83 7.15 3.46
N GLN A 242 -5.65 8.42 3.79
CA GLN A 242 -5.33 8.90 5.14
C GLN A 242 -6.58 9.36 5.91
N GLY A 243 -6.41 9.85 7.14
CA GLY A 243 -7.49 10.35 7.99
C GLY A 243 -7.47 9.83 9.43
N GLY A 244 -6.40 9.15 9.85
CA GLY A 244 -6.22 8.65 11.22
C GLY A 244 -7.36 7.72 11.64
N LEU A 245 -7.89 7.93 12.84
CA LEU A 245 -9.02 7.21 13.42
C LEU A 245 -10.39 7.87 13.15
N HIS A 246 -10.46 8.86 12.25
CA HIS A 246 -11.66 9.65 11.96
C HIS A 246 -12.37 9.13 10.70
N PRO A 247 -13.50 8.40 10.79
CA PRO A 247 -14.12 7.74 9.65
C PRO A 247 -14.60 8.71 8.56
N ASP A 248 -15.08 9.89 8.93
CA ASP A 248 -15.50 10.95 8.01
C ASP A 248 -14.33 11.47 7.17
N LEU A 249 -13.15 11.59 7.78
CA LEU A 249 -11.92 12.00 7.08
C LEU A 249 -11.39 10.91 6.16
N ARG A 250 -11.42 9.64 6.59
CA ARG A 250 -11.09 8.48 5.74
C ARG A 250 -12.01 8.40 4.52
N GLU A 251 -13.32 8.62 4.70
CA GLU A 251 -14.29 8.65 3.61
C GLU A 251 -14.02 9.82 2.64
N ARG A 252 -13.75 11.02 3.16
CA ARG A 252 -13.38 12.18 2.33
C ARG A 252 -12.12 11.89 1.52
N CYS A 253 -11.06 11.39 2.16
CA CYS A 253 -9.81 11.06 1.48
C CYS A 253 -10.01 10.00 0.41
N ALA A 254 -10.72 8.90 0.73
CA ALA A 254 -11.01 7.84 -0.24
C ALA A 254 -11.80 8.35 -1.45
N ARG A 255 -12.82 9.20 -1.24
CA ARG A 255 -13.62 9.78 -2.33
C ARG A 255 -12.77 10.66 -3.26
N GLU A 256 -11.95 11.53 -2.69
CA GLU A 256 -11.10 12.45 -3.46
C GLU A 256 -10.00 11.69 -4.22
N VAL A 257 -9.27 10.80 -3.55
CA VAL A 257 -8.19 10.01 -4.16
C VAL A 257 -8.72 9.07 -5.25
N SER A 258 -9.86 8.42 -5.04
CA SER A 258 -10.46 7.53 -6.04
C SER A 258 -11.10 8.25 -7.24
N SER A 259 -11.26 9.58 -7.17
CA SER A 259 -11.71 10.39 -8.31
C SER A 259 -10.59 10.66 -9.33
N LEU A 260 -9.34 10.39 -8.95
CA LEU A 260 -8.13 10.55 -9.76
C LEU A 260 -7.82 9.28 -10.57
N GLY A 261 -6.81 9.34 -11.45
CA GLY A 261 -6.30 8.18 -12.21
C GLY A 261 -5.50 7.16 -11.37
N VAL A 262 -5.79 7.03 -10.08
CA VAL A 262 -5.16 6.07 -9.16
C VAL A 262 -5.62 4.65 -9.49
N SER A 263 -4.66 3.71 -9.57
CA SER A 263 -4.91 2.31 -9.89
C SER A 263 -5.20 1.45 -8.65
N ILE A 264 -4.56 1.78 -7.52
CA ILE A 264 -4.73 1.09 -6.24
C ILE A 264 -4.85 2.11 -5.11
N CYS A 265 -5.84 1.95 -4.23
CA CYS A 265 -5.95 2.72 -2.99
C CYS A 265 -5.35 1.90 -1.84
N ALA A 266 -4.27 2.39 -1.23
CA ALA A 266 -3.67 1.84 -0.02
C ALA A 266 -4.31 2.47 1.23
N ILE A 267 -4.39 1.74 2.36
CA ILE A 267 -5.03 2.17 3.61
C ILE A 267 -4.06 2.04 4.77
#